data_AF-A0A0Q3IIW3-F1
#
_entry.id   AF-A0A0Q3IIW3-F1
#
_cell.length_a   1.000
_cell.length_b   1.000
_cell.length_c   1.000
_cell.angle_alpha   90.00
_cell.angle_beta   90.00
_cell.angle_gamma   90.00
#
_symmetry.space_group_name_H-M   'P 1'
#
loop_
_entity.id
_entity.type
_entity.pdbx_description
1 polymer ?
#
loop_
_entity_poly.entity_id
_entity_poly.type
_entity_poly.pdbx_seq_one_letter_code
_entity_poly.pdbx_strand_id
1 'polypeptide(L)'
;MDLFRALTRILLGAGEKALFWHDAWLPDGSTLKLRWPGLFAITSRKNRTVQKELANRNWVRALLRIGTTQQLADFVSLWNSISWTWMPSDSYSAASAYRIQFHGSTPPFASQKI
;
A
#
# COMPACT_ATOMS: atom_id res chain seq x y z
N MET A 1 -5.17 12.16 -15.73
CA MET A 1 -5.24 13.04 -14.53
C MET A 1 -4.79 12.27 -13.27
N ASP A 2 -3.89 11.30 -13.42
CA ASP A 2 -3.61 10.31 -12.37
C ASP A 2 -2.35 10.63 -11.57
N LEU A 3 -1.44 11.42 -12.16
CA LEU A 3 -0.20 11.87 -11.51
C LEU A 3 -0.48 12.77 -10.31
N PHE A 4 -1.48 13.65 -10.42
CA PHE A 4 -1.84 14.56 -9.33
C PHE A 4 -2.50 13.82 -8.16
N ARG A 5 -3.28 12.75 -8.42
CA ARG A 5 -3.82 11.86 -7.38
C ARG A 5 -2.72 11.01 -6.73
N ALA A 6 -1.73 10.58 -7.49
CA ALA A 6 -0.56 9.90 -6.94
C ALA A 6 0.27 10.82 -6.03
N LEU A 7 0.39 12.11 -6.37
CA LEU A 7 1.14 13.10 -5.59
C LEU A 7 0.35 13.71 -4.41
N THR A 8 -0.99 13.77 -4.49
CA THR A 8 -1.85 14.26 -3.40
C THR A 8 -2.23 13.19 -2.37
N ARG A 9 -1.98 11.91 -2.66
CA ARG A 9 -2.17 10.79 -1.69
C ARG A 9 -1.33 10.90 -0.41
N ILE A 10 -0.33 11.78 -0.39
CA ILE A 10 0.61 11.96 0.73
C ILE A 10 0.18 13.10 1.67
N LEU A 11 -0.85 13.89 1.29
CA LEU A 11 -1.35 15.03 2.08
C LEU A 11 -2.55 14.70 2.98
N LEU A 12 -2.86 13.43 3.24
CA LEU A 12 -3.60 13.06 4.46
C LEU A 12 -2.61 13.08 5.63
N GLY A 13 -2.20 14.30 6.00
CA GLY A 13 -1.13 14.69 6.91
C GLY A 13 -0.47 13.59 7.74
N ALA A 14 0.74 13.17 7.35
CA ALA A 14 1.69 12.35 8.11
C ALA A 14 1.15 11.08 8.79
N GLY A 15 -0.11 10.67 8.54
CA GLY A 15 -0.80 9.65 9.34
C GLY A 15 -0.96 10.00 10.83
N GLU A 16 -0.79 11.27 11.23
CA GLU A 16 -0.76 11.67 12.65
C GLU A 16 -2.15 11.72 13.28
N LYS A 17 -3.17 12.07 12.48
CA LYS A 17 -4.57 12.14 12.94
C LYS A 17 -5.42 10.98 12.45
N ALA A 18 -4.99 10.29 11.40
CA ALA A 18 -5.71 9.14 10.84
C ALA A 18 -5.49 7.90 11.70
N LEU A 19 -6.56 7.21 12.07
CA LEU A 19 -6.56 5.96 12.81
C LEU A 19 -6.35 4.77 11.87
N PHE A 20 -5.40 3.90 12.23
CA PHE A 20 -4.97 2.77 11.40
C PHE A 20 -6.14 1.86 11.00
N TRP A 21 -7.04 1.50 11.92
CA TRP A 21 -8.13 0.58 11.60
C TRP A 21 -9.41 1.23 11.11
N HIS A 22 -9.65 2.48 11.49
CA HIS A 22 -10.95 3.14 11.36
C HIS A 22 -11.05 4.05 10.14
N ASP A 23 -9.93 4.65 9.73
CA ASP A 23 -9.93 5.64 8.66
C ASP A 23 -9.52 5.05 7.31
N ALA A 24 -9.95 5.73 6.25
CA ALA A 24 -9.72 5.35 4.86
C ALA A 24 -8.41 5.95 4.34
N TRP A 25 -7.28 5.46 4.85
CA TRP A 25 -5.94 5.94 4.46
C TRP A 25 -5.25 5.04 3.42
N LEU A 26 -5.91 3.98 2.95
CA LEU A 26 -5.43 3.15 1.85
C LEU A 26 -5.64 3.85 0.48
N PRO A 27 -4.86 3.49 -0.55
CA PRO A 27 -4.97 4.12 -1.88
C PRO A 27 -6.35 4.01 -2.52
N ASP A 28 -7.08 2.94 -2.19
CA ASP A 28 -8.43 2.66 -2.68
C ASP A 28 -9.53 3.38 -1.88
N GLY A 29 -9.17 4.13 -0.83
CA GLY A 29 -10.12 4.81 0.04
C GLY A 29 -10.94 3.85 0.91
N SER A 30 -10.52 2.60 1.05
CA SER A 30 -11.19 1.63 1.92
C SER A 30 -10.64 1.68 3.35
N THR A 31 -11.49 1.32 4.32
CA THR A 31 -11.08 1.17 5.72
C THR A 31 -10.64 -0.26 6.00
N LEU A 32 -9.57 -0.38 6.78
CA LEU A 32 -8.98 -1.67 7.14
C LEU A 32 -9.95 -2.58 7.90
N LYS A 33 -10.77 -2.01 8.79
CA LYS A 33 -11.81 -2.74 9.52
C LYS A 33 -12.86 -3.38 8.62
N LEU A 34 -13.26 -2.70 7.53
CA LEU A 34 -14.27 -3.22 6.61
C LEU A 34 -13.70 -4.32 5.72
N ARG A 35 -12.47 -4.13 5.24
CA ARG A 35 -11.81 -5.05 4.32
C ARG A 35 -11.29 -6.32 5.03
N TRP A 36 -10.80 -6.21 6.27
CA TRP A 36 -10.28 -7.33 7.05
C TRP A 36 -10.91 -7.40 8.45
N PRO A 37 -12.20 -7.75 8.56
CA PRO A 37 -12.90 -7.82 9.84
C PRO A 37 -12.31 -8.89 10.77
N GLY A 38 -11.80 -9.99 10.22
CA GLY A 38 -11.15 -11.07 10.97
C GLY A 38 -9.86 -10.61 11.66
N LEU A 39 -9.05 -9.80 10.97
CA LEU A 39 -7.87 -9.17 11.56
C LEU A 39 -8.28 -8.13 12.60
N PHE A 40 -9.25 -7.28 12.29
CA PHE A 40 -9.72 -6.27 13.24
C PHE A 40 -10.21 -6.89 14.56
N ALA A 41 -10.88 -8.05 14.52
CA ALA A 41 -11.34 -8.75 15.71
C ALA A 41 -10.19 -9.13 16.66
N ILE A 42 -9.08 -9.65 16.12
CA ILE A 42 -7.92 -10.12 16.89
C ILE A 42 -6.95 -9.01 17.29
N THR A 43 -7.04 -7.84 16.64
CA THR A 43 -6.11 -6.74 16.90
C THR A 43 -6.26 -6.15 18.29
N SER A 44 -5.10 -5.91 18.91
CA SER A 44 -5.01 -5.04 20.08
C SER A 44 -4.80 -3.59 19.65
N ARG A 45 -5.11 -2.62 20.54
CA ARG A 45 -4.76 -1.20 20.34
C ARG A 45 -5.35 -0.57 19.06
N LYS A 46 -6.65 -0.74 18.85
CA LYS A 46 -7.43 -0.29 17.67
C LYS A 46 -7.45 1.22 17.43
N ASN A 47 -7.17 2.03 18.46
CA ASN A 47 -7.22 3.49 18.42
C ASN A 47 -5.83 4.12 18.28
N ARG A 48 -5.01 3.56 17.39
CA ARG A 48 -3.68 4.09 17.12
C ARG A 48 -3.60 4.69 15.73
N THR A 49 -2.74 5.70 15.63
CA THR A 49 -2.56 6.49 14.43
C THR A 49 -1.74 5.70 13.41
N VAL A 50 -1.99 5.97 12.13
CA VAL A 50 -1.28 5.34 11.02
C VAL A 50 0.23 5.56 11.15
N GLN A 51 0.66 6.78 11.50
CA GLN A 51 2.07 7.11 11.70
C GLN A 51 2.73 6.18 12.72
N LYS A 52 2.09 6.00 13.88
CA LYS A 52 2.65 5.22 14.99
C LYS A 52 2.65 3.72 14.71
N GLU A 53 1.65 3.25 13.97
CA GLU A 53 1.49 1.86 13.59
C GLU A 53 2.45 1.46 12.45
N LEU A 54 2.66 2.35 11.47
CA LEU A 54 3.66 2.17 10.42
C LEU A 54 5.10 2.33 10.95
N ALA A 55 5.33 3.25 11.88
CA ALA A 55 6.63 3.41 12.53
C ALA A 55 7.07 2.09 13.17
N ASN A 56 8.25 1.59 12.76
CA ASN A 56 8.83 0.34 13.23
C ASN A 56 7.94 -0.91 13.08
N ARG A 57 6.98 -0.89 12.15
CA ARG A 57 6.04 -2.01 11.89
C ARG A 57 5.26 -2.42 13.15
N ASN A 58 4.89 -1.46 14.00
CA ASN A 58 4.13 -1.71 15.22
C ASN A 58 2.79 -2.43 14.98
N TRP A 59 2.18 -2.23 13.83
CA TRP A 59 0.94 -2.88 13.42
C TRP A 59 1.04 -4.41 13.35
N VAL A 60 2.22 -4.94 13.06
CA VAL A 60 2.50 -6.38 13.09
C VAL A 60 2.39 -6.90 14.52
N ARG A 61 2.91 -6.13 15.49
CA ARG A 61 2.84 -6.48 16.92
C ARG A 61 1.41 -6.45 17.43
N ALA A 62 0.56 -5.59 16.87
CA ALA A 62 -0.86 -5.56 17.19
C ALA A 62 -1.61 -6.82 16.73
N LEU A 63 -1.04 -7.57 15.77
CA LEU A 63 -1.59 -8.76 15.12
C LEU A 63 -1.00 -10.09 15.61
N LEU A 64 -0.24 -10.11 16.71
CA LEU A 64 0.44 -11.31 17.23
C LEU A 64 -0.48 -12.48 17.65
N ARG A 65 -1.80 -12.32 17.60
CA ARG A 65 -2.80 -13.32 18.01
C ARG A 65 -3.44 -14.05 16.82
N ILE A 66 -2.78 -14.09 15.67
CA ILE A 66 -3.24 -14.89 14.51
C ILE A 66 -3.22 -16.37 14.90
N GLY A 67 -4.39 -17.01 14.86
CA GLY A 67 -4.56 -18.42 15.24
C GLY A 67 -5.11 -19.31 14.14
N THR A 68 -5.59 -18.72 13.03
CA THR A 68 -6.27 -19.46 11.96
C THR A 68 -5.58 -19.22 10.60
N THR A 69 -5.63 -20.21 9.71
CA THR A 69 -5.09 -20.11 8.34
C THR A 69 -5.70 -18.95 7.55
N GLN A 70 -7.01 -18.69 7.72
CA GLN A 70 -7.68 -17.56 7.08
C GLN A 70 -7.11 -16.21 7.55
N GLN A 71 -6.88 -16.05 8.86
CA GLN A 71 -6.29 -14.84 9.42
C GLN A 71 -4.85 -14.63 8.94
N LEU A 72 -4.12 -15.73 8.70
CA LEU A 72 -2.78 -15.66 8.13
C LEU A 72 -2.80 -15.19 6.67
N ALA A 73 -3.72 -15.71 5.86
CA ALA A 73 -3.91 -15.25 4.47
C ALA A 73 -4.30 -13.77 4.43
N ASP A 74 -5.23 -13.35 5.29
CA ASP A 74 -5.64 -11.96 5.45
C ASP A 74 -4.46 -11.06 5.85
N PHE A 75 -3.61 -11.53 6.77
CA PHE A 75 -2.42 -10.81 7.21
C PHE A 75 -1.41 -10.59 6.07
N VAL A 76 -1.15 -11.63 5.26
CA VAL A 76 -0.24 -11.53 4.10
C VAL A 76 -0.80 -10.54 3.07
N SER A 77 -2.10 -10.58 2.81
CA SER A 77 -2.78 -9.65 1.93
C SER A 77 -2.64 -8.19 2.40
N LEU A 78 -2.87 -7.95 3.70
CA LEU A 78 -2.68 -6.65 4.32
C LEU A 78 -1.22 -6.17 4.22
N TRP A 79 -0.25 -7.05 4.53
CA TRP A 79 1.16 -6.74 4.45
C TRP A 79 1.57 -6.28 3.05
N ASN A 80 1.13 -7.00 2.02
CA ASN A 80 1.42 -6.63 0.64
C ASN A 80 0.82 -5.25 0.33
N SER A 81 -0.44 -5.00 0.70
CA SER A 81 -1.08 -3.70 0.46
C SER A 81 -0.31 -2.54 1.11
N ILE A 82 0.13 -2.69 2.35
CA ILE A 82 0.93 -1.67 3.05
C ILE A 82 2.32 -1.53 2.43
N SER A 83 2.98 -2.66 2.11
CA SER A 83 4.33 -2.67 1.53
C SER A 83 4.34 -1.98 0.17
N TRP A 84 3.38 -2.24 -0.70
CA TRP A 84 3.28 -1.60 -2.01
C TRP A 84 2.93 -0.11 -1.95
N THR A 85 2.29 0.33 -0.85
CA THR A 85 1.83 1.71 -0.73
C THR A 85 2.83 2.60 0.01
N TRP A 86 3.48 2.09 1.05
CA TRP A 86 4.20 2.91 2.03
C TRP A 86 5.66 2.52 2.21
N MET A 87 6.03 1.29 1.85
CA MET A 87 7.43 0.90 1.84
C MET A 87 7.96 1.10 0.42
N PRO A 88 9.04 1.87 0.21
CA PRO A 88 9.86 1.64 -0.96
C PRO A 88 10.45 0.25 -0.75
N SER A 89 9.77 -0.81 -1.20
CA SER A 89 10.49 -2.01 -1.58
C SER A 89 11.54 -1.55 -2.57
N ASP A 90 12.80 -1.91 -2.34
CA ASP A 90 13.98 -1.33 -2.98
C ASP A 90 14.13 -1.70 -4.47
N SER A 91 13.07 -1.49 -5.25
CA SER A 91 13.04 -1.59 -6.70
C SER A 91 11.84 -0.83 -7.27
N TYR A 92 11.67 0.43 -6.89
CA TYR A 92 10.83 1.38 -7.63
C TYR A 92 11.67 2.63 -7.95
N SER A 93 12.60 2.47 -8.89
CA SER A 93 13.38 3.58 -9.41
C SER A 93 12.59 4.29 -10.52
N ALA A 94 12.80 5.60 -10.71
CA ALA A 94 12.34 6.30 -11.90
C ALA A 94 12.78 5.57 -13.20
N ALA A 95 13.89 4.83 -13.16
CA ALA A 95 14.36 3.97 -14.23
C ALA A 95 13.40 2.80 -14.55
N SER A 96 12.73 2.18 -13.58
CA SER A 96 11.73 1.13 -13.84
C SER A 96 10.45 1.70 -14.44
N ALA A 97 10.00 2.88 -13.99
CA ALA A 97 8.85 3.57 -14.59
C ALA A 97 9.14 3.99 -16.05
N TYR A 98 10.35 4.51 -16.31
CA TYR A 98 10.80 4.85 -17.66
C TYR A 98 10.92 3.63 -18.58
N ARG A 99 11.40 2.50 -18.06
CA ARG A 99 11.48 1.23 -18.82
C ARG A 99 10.11 0.67 -19.17
N ILE A 100 9.11 0.84 -18.31
CA ILE A 100 7.73 0.43 -18.60
C ILE A 100 7.10 1.34 -19.66
N GLN A 101 7.42 2.64 -19.67
CA GLN A 101 6.88 3.60 -20.63
C GLN A 101 7.16 3.22 -22.10
N PHE A 102 8.28 2.54 -22.37
CA PHE A 102 8.67 2.13 -23.73
C PHE A 102 8.61 0.62 -23.97
N HIS A 103 8.03 -0.14 -23.04
CA HIS A 103 7.88 -1.58 -23.20
C HIS A 103 6.79 -1.87 -24.25
N GLY A 104 7.21 -2.24 -25.46
CA GLY A 104 6.30 -2.52 -26.59
C GLY A 104 6.27 -1.46 -27.69
N SER A 105 7.01 -0.35 -27.56
CA SER A 105 7.20 0.59 -28.66
C SER A 105 8.30 0.08 -29.59
N THR A 106 7.93 -0.71 -30.61
CA THR A 106 8.81 -0.92 -31.75
C THR A 106 8.87 0.39 -32.54
N PRO A 107 10.06 0.92 -32.87
CA PRO A 107 10.13 2.04 -33.80
C PRO A 107 9.51 1.60 -35.14
N PRO A 108 8.69 2.43 -35.80
CA PRO A 108 8.20 2.11 -37.13
C PRO A 108 9.42 1.95 -38.03
N PHE A 109 9.58 0.77 -38.62
CA PHE A 109 10.65 0.46 -39.55
C PHE A 109 10.49 1.35 -40.78
N ALA A 110 11.31 2.40 -40.88
CA ALA A 110 11.37 3.23 -42.06
C ALA A 110 12.18 2.49 -43.13
N SER A 111 11.49 1.69 -43.97
CA SER A 111 12.06 1.23 -45.24
C SER A 111 12.18 2.45 -46.16
N GLN A 112 13.34 3.08 -46.16
CA GLN A 112 13.70 4.05 -47.19
C GLN A 112 13.96 3.27 -48.49
N LYS A 113 13.10 3.50 -49.49
CA LYS A 113 13.26 3.00 -50.86
C LYS A 113 14.62 3.45 -51.42
N ILE A 114 15.38 2.50 -51.95
CA ILE A 114 16.42 2.73 -52.97
C ILE A 114 15.87 2.15 -54.27
#